data_AF-A0A958GQP1-F1
#
_entry.id   AF-A0A958GQP1-F1
#
_cell.length_a   1.000
_cell.length_b   1.000
_cell.length_c   1.000
_cell.angle_alpha   90.00
_cell.angle_beta   90.00
_cell.angle_gamma   90.00
#
_symmetry.space_group_name_H-M   'P 1'
#
loop_
_entity.id
_entity.type
_entity.pdbx_description
1 polymer ?
#
loop_
_entity_poly.entity_id
_entity_poly.type
_entity_poly.pdbx_seq_one_letter_code
_entity_poly.pdbx_strand_id
1 'polypeptide(L)'
;MDKATASREILWNVGSLPNSVAMYSFFAVSLLICGWGIWRRLQLWAAGTPADGRGGSWGRRFGFLWEGVLKQRGTNRQSKPAVFHTLILWGFLVLLFTTTMVLIDHDLGIDIYHGRFYLAVTILSDVFGLLLLVGVTLAIHRRYIEQPDKLHTTRSDALMLVLLGLMCLQGFILEGIRIQATNDPWAPYSPVGWAFGAFFWSFSDTALRAVHFAVWWF
;
A
#
# COMPACT_ATOMS: atom_id res chain seq x y z
N MET A 1 -9.04 1.18 -28.47
CA MET A 1 -9.97 0.77 -27.40
C MET A 1 -10.55 2.01 -26.75
N ASP A 2 -11.85 2.00 -26.46
CA ASP A 2 -12.50 3.13 -25.81
C ASP A 2 -12.08 3.20 -24.33
N LYS A 3 -11.54 4.35 -23.92
CA LYS A 3 -11.09 4.58 -22.54
C LYS A 3 -12.28 4.79 -21.59
N ALA A 4 -13.48 5.04 -22.11
CA ALA A 4 -14.67 5.20 -21.29
C ALA A 4 -15.15 3.89 -20.66
N THR A 5 -14.81 2.74 -21.25
CA THR A 5 -15.23 1.41 -20.81
C THR A 5 -14.11 0.58 -20.20
N ALA A 6 -12.97 1.19 -19.88
CA ALA A 6 -11.82 0.50 -19.31
C ALA A 6 -12.13 -0.09 -17.91
N SER A 7 -11.85 -1.36 -17.69
CA SER A 7 -11.97 -2.01 -16.39
C SER A 7 -11.09 -3.27 -16.35
N ARG A 8 -11.01 -3.91 -15.18
CA ARG A 8 -10.40 -5.23 -15.00
C ARG A 8 -11.25 -6.10 -14.09
N GLU A 9 -11.07 -7.42 -14.20
CA GLU A 9 -11.64 -8.36 -13.25
C GLU A 9 -10.99 -8.18 -11.87
N ILE A 10 -11.82 -7.93 -10.86
CA ILE A 10 -11.42 -7.86 -9.46
C ILE A 10 -11.42 -9.30 -8.91
N LEU A 11 -10.40 -9.66 -8.11
CA LEU A 11 -10.19 -11.01 -7.56
C LEU A 11 -10.01 -12.12 -8.62
N TRP A 12 -9.50 -11.79 -9.81
CA TRP A 12 -9.14 -12.80 -10.82
C TRP A 12 -8.33 -13.95 -10.20
N ASN A 13 -8.70 -15.20 -10.53
CA ASN A 13 -8.08 -16.44 -10.05
C ASN A 13 -8.19 -16.72 -8.53
N VAL A 14 -8.77 -15.81 -7.73
CA VAL A 14 -8.90 -15.95 -6.27
C VAL A 14 -10.32 -15.69 -5.74
N GLY A 15 -11.28 -15.30 -6.57
CA GLY A 15 -12.65 -14.93 -6.17
C GLY A 15 -13.58 -16.08 -5.73
N SER A 16 -13.06 -17.26 -5.40
CA SER A 16 -13.90 -18.36 -4.90
C SER A 16 -14.44 -18.04 -3.49
N LEU A 17 -15.65 -18.51 -3.17
CA LEU A 17 -16.27 -18.25 -1.87
C LEU A 17 -15.37 -18.64 -0.67
N PRO A 18 -14.71 -19.83 -0.65
CA PRO A 18 -13.80 -20.18 0.44
C PRO A 18 -12.63 -19.19 0.60
N ASN A 19 -12.07 -18.70 -0.51
CA ASN A 19 -10.97 -17.74 -0.47
C ASN A 19 -11.43 -16.39 0.08
N SER A 20 -12.57 -15.89 -0.39
CA SER A 20 -13.15 -14.65 0.10
C SER A 20 -13.42 -14.74 1.61
N VAL A 21 -14.05 -15.84 2.07
CA VAL A 21 -14.30 -16.07 3.50
C VAL A 21 -13.00 -16.06 4.31
N ALA A 22 -11.97 -16.77 3.85
CA ALA A 22 -10.67 -16.82 4.53
C ALA A 22 -10.00 -15.44 4.58
N MET A 23 -9.98 -14.72 3.45
CA MET A 23 -9.40 -13.37 3.34
C MET A 23 -10.09 -12.39 4.29
N TYR A 24 -11.42 -12.30 4.28
CA TYR A 24 -12.15 -11.39 5.16
C TYR A 24 -12.06 -11.80 6.63
N SER A 25 -11.91 -13.10 6.93
CA SER A 25 -11.66 -13.57 8.29
C SER A 25 -10.31 -13.06 8.81
N PHE A 26 -9.24 -13.19 8.01
CA PHE A 26 -7.92 -12.65 8.38
C PHE A 26 -7.92 -11.14 8.48
N PHE A 27 -8.64 -10.45 7.58
CA PHE A 27 -8.83 -9.01 7.66
C PHE A 27 -9.53 -8.61 8.97
N ALA A 28 -10.62 -9.27 9.36
CA ALA A 28 -11.34 -9.01 10.60
C ALA A 28 -10.44 -9.22 11.83
N VAL A 29 -9.69 -10.33 11.88
CA VAL A 29 -8.72 -10.60 12.95
C VAL A 29 -7.64 -9.49 13.02
N SER A 30 -7.12 -9.08 11.87
CA SER A 30 -6.13 -8.01 11.78
C SER A 30 -6.67 -6.67 12.30
N LEU A 31 -7.92 -6.33 11.96
CA LEU A 31 -8.60 -5.14 12.49
C LEU A 31 -8.80 -5.21 14.01
N LEU A 32 -9.15 -6.38 14.55
CA LEU A 32 -9.30 -6.57 16.01
C LEU A 32 -7.97 -6.37 16.74
N ILE A 33 -6.89 -6.96 16.23
CA ILE A 33 -5.54 -6.81 16.80
C ILE A 33 -5.09 -5.34 16.73
N CYS A 34 -5.27 -4.70 15.57
CA CYS A 34 -4.94 -3.29 15.36
C CYS A 34 -5.75 -2.39 16.31
N GLY A 35 -7.06 -2.59 16.38
CA GLY A 35 -7.96 -1.84 17.26
C GLY A 35 -7.60 -1.98 18.73
N TRP A 36 -7.27 -3.20 19.18
CA TRP A 36 -6.79 -3.44 20.54
C TRP A 36 -5.45 -2.76 20.83
N GLY A 37 -4.51 -2.79 19.87
CA GLY A 37 -3.23 -2.10 19.97
C GLY A 37 -3.38 -0.58 20.08
N ILE A 38 -4.25 0.01 19.25
CA ILE A 38 -4.61 1.43 19.31
C ILE A 38 -5.24 1.75 20.67
N TRP A 39 -6.22 0.96 21.10
CA TRP A 39 -6.89 1.14 22.39
C TRP A 39 -5.90 1.18 23.56
N ARG A 40 -4.98 0.21 23.64
CA ARG A 40 -3.92 0.20 24.67
C ARG A 40 -3.04 1.44 24.60
N ARG A 41 -2.71 1.90 23.40
CA ARG A 41 -1.88 3.09 23.22
C ARG A 41 -2.63 4.36 23.65
N LEU A 42 -3.92 4.45 23.34
CA LEU A 42 -4.79 5.54 23.80
C LEU A 42 -4.89 5.56 25.33
N GLN A 43 -5.03 4.40 25.98
CA GLN A 43 -5.03 4.31 27.44
C GLN A 43 -3.71 4.79 28.06
N LEU A 44 -2.57 4.41 27.47
CA LEU A 44 -1.25 4.88 27.92
C LEU A 44 -1.10 6.40 27.77
N TRP A 45 -1.57 6.98 26.67
CA TRP A 45 -1.55 8.43 26.48
C TRP A 45 -2.54 9.16 27.39
N ALA A 46 -3.69 8.56 27.68
CA ALA A 46 -4.68 9.10 28.60
C ALA A 46 -4.20 9.11 30.05
N ALA A 47 -3.31 8.18 30.44
CA ALA A 47 -2.69 8.11 31.75
C ALA A 47 -1.60 9.17 32.00
N GLY A 48 -1.13 9.85 30.94
CA GLY A 48 -0.21 10.98 31.07
C GLY A 48 -0.88 12.22 31.70
N THR A 49 -0.07 13.17 32.15
CA THR A 49 -0.58 14.45 32.66
C THR A 49 -1.39 15.19 31.59
N PRO A 50 -2.49 15.89 31.96
CA PRO A 50 -3.22 16.72 31.03
C PRO A 50 -2.27 17.71 30.36
N ALA A 51 -2.14 17.63 29.03
CA ALA A 51 -1.39 18.63 28.28
C ALA A 51 -2.18 19.95 28.28
N ASP A 52 -1.50 21.06 28.53
CA ASP A 52 -2.07 22.40 28.43
C ASP A 52 -2.68 22.59 27.03
N GLY A 53 -3.95 23.01 26.97
CA GLY A 53 -4.62 23.31 25.70
C GLY A 53 -5.40 22.17 25.03
N ARG A 54 -5.80 21.11 25.76
CA ARG A 54 -6.78 20.11 25.25
C ARG A 54 -8.07 20.74 24.69
N GLY A 55 -8.41 21.98 25.05
CA GLY A 55 -9.55 22.75 24.57
C GLY A 55 -9.38 23.54 23.25
N GLY A 56 -8.36 23.27 22.43
CA GLY A 56 -8.19 23.94 21.13
C GLY A 56 -9.26 23.58 20.10
N SER A 57 -9.62 24.54 19.23
CA SER A 57 -10.58 24.34 18.14
C SER A 57 -10.19 23.20 17.19
N TRP A 58 -11.19 22.55 16.60
CA TRP A 58 -10.99 21.47 15.61
C TRP A 58 -10.06 21.89 14.46
N GLY A 59 -10.10 23.16 14.04
CA GLY A 59 -9.20 23.70 13.01
C GLY A 59 -7.73 23.69 13.42
N ARG A 60 -7.42 24.00 14.68
CA ARG A 60 -6.03 23.97 15.18
C ARG A 60 -5.49 22.54 15.24
N ARG A 61 -6.34 21.57 15.61
CA ARG A 61 -6.02 20.13 15.60
C ARG A 61 -5.75 19.62 14.18
N PHE A 62 -6.61 20.00 13.23
CA PHE A 62 -6.40 19.67 11.82
C PHE A 62 -5.10 20.28 11.28
N GLY A 63 -4.79 21.54 11.64
CA GLY A 63 -3.53 22.19 11.27
C GLY A 63 -2.30 21.42 11.78
N PHE A 64 -2.33 20.94 13.02
CA PHE A 64 -1.25 20.10 13.56
C PHE A 64 -1.12 18.76 12.84
N LEU A 65 -2.24 18.10 12.50
CA LEU A 65 -2.22 16.86 11.73
C LEU A 65 -1.67 17.09 10.31
N TRP A 66 -2.12 18.14 9.64
CA TRP A 66 -1.67 18.51 8.30
C TRP A 66 -0.16 18.80 8.26
N GLU A 67 0.34 19.61 9.20
CA GLU A 67 1.76 19.95 9.27
C GLU A 67 2.65 18.80 9.75
N GLY A 68 2.18 18.04 10.75
CA GLY A 68 2.95 16.98 11.37
C GLY A 68 2.98 15.69 10.55
N VAL A 69 1.81 15.25 10.05
CA VAL A 69 1.63 13.96 9.38
C VAL A 69 1.87 14.09 7.88
N LEU A 70 1.13 14.97 7.20
CA LEU A 70 1.16 15.05 5.73
C LEU A 70 2.38 15.82 5.21
N LYS A 71 2.72 16.96 5.82
CA LYS A 71 3.94 17.72 5.48
C LYS A 71 5.20 17.17 6.14
N GLN A 72 5.07 16.21 7.06
CA GLN A 72 6.19 15.60 7.79
C GLN A 72 7.18 16.63 8.37
N ARG A 73 6.69 17.79 8.87
CA ARG A 73 7.52 18.97 9.20
C ARG A 73 8.64 18.67 10.20
N GLY A 74 8.46 17.69 11.09
CA GLY A 74 9.50 17.23 12.01
C GLY A 74 10.62 16.44 11.34
N THR A 75 10.26 15.47 10.50
CA THR A 75 11.20 14.59 9.78
C THR A 75 11.90 15.31 8.62
N ASN A 76 11.19 16.25 7.99
CA ASN A 76 11.68 17.03 6.85
C ASN A 76 12.70 18.13 7.23
N ARG A 77 13.11 18.19 8.49
CA ARG A 77 14.19 19.08 8.96
C ARG A 77 15.56 18.65 8.46
N GLN A 78 15.72 17.38 8.08
CA GLN A 78 16.93 16.85 7.46
C GLN A 78 16.59 16.34 6.06
N SER A 79 17.37 16.75 5.06
CA SER A 79 17.10 16.44 3.65
C SER A 79 17.04 14.94 3.34
N LYS A 80 17.99 14.15 3.87
CA LYS A 80 18.03 12.69 3.63
C LYS A 80 16.78 11.97 4.19
N PRO A 81 16.42 12.09 5.48
CA PRO A 81 15.16 11.56 6.01
C PRO A 81 13.90 12.02 5.29
N ALA A 82 13.87 13.28 4.83
CA ALA A 82 12.73 13.84 4.14
C ALA A 82 12.36 13.08 2.87
N VAL A 83 13.37 12.71 2.07
CA VAL A 83 13.16 12.05 0.77
C VAL A 83 12.45 10.72 0.97
N PHE A 84 13.04 9.78 1.71
CA PHE A 84 12.47 8.44 1.78
C PHE A 84 11.16 8.38 2.58
N HIS A 85 10.96 9.22 3.61
CA HIS A 85 9.67 9.28 4.30
C HIS A 85 8.56 9.88 3.42
N THR A 86 8.88 10.88 2.59
CA THR A 86 7.90 11.46 1.66
C THR A 86 7.48 10.43 0.62
N LEU A 87 8.45 9.70 0.05
CA LEU A 87 8.19 8.63 -0.91
C LEU A 87 7.33 7.51 -0.30
N ILE A 88 7.69 7.04 0.89
CA ILE A 88 6.93 5.99 1.60
C ILE A 88 5.50 6.46 1.91
N LEU A 89 5.34 7.66 2.47
CA LEU A 89 4.02 8.16 2.89
C LEU A 89 3.08 8.35 1.71
N TRP A 90 3.51 9.09 0.68
CA TRP A 90 2.65 9.35 -0.47
C TRP A 90 2.41 8.07 -1.28
N GLY A 91 3.44 7.22 -1.39
CA GLY A 91 3.30 5.88 -1.94
C GLY A 91 2.19 5.09 -1.24
N PHE A 92 2.27 5.01 0.08
CA PHE A 92 1.28 4.31 0.92
C PHE A 92 -0.12 4.91 0.78
N LEU A 93 -0.26 6.23 0.81
CA LEU A 93 -1.57 6.89 0.71
C LEU A 93 -2.26 6.65 -0.64
N VAL A 94 -1.50 6.66 -1.74
CA VAL A 94 -2.06 6.38 -3.07
C VAL A 94 -2.47 4.90 -3.21
N LEU A 95 -1.66 3.97 -2.68
CA LEU A 95 -2.02 2.55 -2.65
C LEU A 95 -3.26 2.30 -1.77
N LEU A 96 -3.31 2.91 -0.58
CA LEU A 96 -4.47 2.82 0.30
C LEU A 96 -5.74 3.36 -0.37
N PHE A 97 -5.62 4.52 -1.04
CA PHE A 97 -6.70 5.08 -1.83
C PHE A 97 -7.19 4.11 -2.90
N THR A 98 -6.26 3.51 -3.65
CA THR A 98 -6.57 2.52 -4.69
C THR A 98 -7.32 1.31 -4.15
N THR A 99 -6.83 0.72 -3.05
CA THR A 99 -7.50 -0.41 -2.39
C THR A 99 -8.88 -0.02 -1.86
N THR A 100 -9.03 1.22 -1.37
CA THR A 100 -10.34 1.71 -0.91
C THR A 100 -11.32 1.90 -2.06
N MET A 101 -10.85 2.34 -3.24
CA MET A 101 -11.72 2.44 -4.43
C MET A 101 -12.19 1.05 -4.88
N VAL A 102 -11.29 0.06 -4.87
CA VAL A 102 -11.64 -1.35 -5.16
C VAL A 102 -12.64 -1.89 -4.15
N LEU A 103 -12.47 -1.60 -2.85
CA LEU A 103 -13.41 -2.01 -1.81
C LEU A 103 -14.79 -1.38 -2.00
N ILE A 104 -14.85 -0.08 -2.30
CA ILE A 104 -16.12 0.62 -2.53
C ILE A 104 -16.85 0.03 -3.76
N ASP A 105 -16.11 -0.24 -4.83
CA ASP A 105 -16.66 -0.78 -6.06
C ASP A 105 -17.14 -2.23 -5.91
N HIS A 106 -16.24 -3.10 -5.46
CA HIS A 106 -16.49 -4.54 -5.38
C HIS A 106 -17.34 -4.94 -4.17
N ASP A 107 -17.02 -4.42 -2.98
CA ASP A 107 -17.62 -4.90 -1.73
C ASP A 107 -18.88 -4.13 -1.34
N LEU A 108 -18.97 -2.84 -1.70
CA LEU A 108 -20.19 -2.04 -1.49
C LEU A 108 -21.09 -1.98 -2.73
N GLY A 109 -20.63 -2.47 -3.88
CA GLY A 109 -21.39 -2.49 -5.14
C GLY A 109 -21.61 -1.10 -5.74
N ILE A 110 -20.77 -0.11 -5.40
CA ILE A 110 -20.89 1.25 -5.90
C ILE A 110 -20.00 1.39 -7.13
N ASP A 111 -20.57 1.28 -8.33
CA ASP A 111 -19.86 1.33 -9.62
C ASP A 111 -19.14 2.67 -9.82
N ILE A 112 -17.84 2.71 -9.48
CA ILE A 112 -16.98 3.89 -9.58
C ILE A 112 -15.63 3.58 -10.23
N TYR A 113 -15.18 2.32 -10.21
CA TYR A 113 -13.82 1.94 -10.58
C TYR A 113 -13.71 1.48 -12.04
N HIS A 114 -14.18 2.34 -12.96
CA HIS A 114 -14.16 2.08 -14.39
C HIS A 114 -13.75 3.30 -15.23
N GLY A 115 -13.57 3.08 -16.53
CA GLY A 115 -13.23 4.06 -17.54
C GLY A 115 -11.95 4.84 -17.25
N ARG A 116 -12.02 6.16 -17.42
CA ARG A 116 -10.87 7.06 -17.24
C ARG A 116 -10.42 7.15 -15.78
N PHE A 117 -11.34 6.97 -14.84
CA PHE A 117 -11.03 6.98 -13.42
C PHE A 117 -10.18 5.75 -13.07
N TYR A 118 -10.61 4.55 -13.47
CA TYR A 118 -9.82 3.33 -13.38
C TYR A 118 -8.39 3.53 -13.91
N LEU A 119 -8.25 3.99 -15.16
CA LEU A 119 -6.93 4.19 -15.77
C LEU A 119 -6.04 5.19 -15.03
N ALA A 120 -6.61 6.27 -14.49
CA ALA A 120 -5.88 7.25 -13.70
C ALA A 120 -5.41 6.66 -12.36
N VAL A 121 -6.28 5.91 -11.68
CA VAL A 121 -5.91 5.26 -10.42
C VAL A 121 -4.86 4.17 -10.66
N THR A 122 -5.00 3.36 -11.71
CA THR A 122 -4.03 2.32 -12.09
C THR A 122 -2.62 2.88 -12.27
N ILE A 123 -2.45 3.92 -13.09
CA ILE A 123 -1.12 4.50 -13.32
C ILE A 123 -0.57 5.21 -12.08
N LEU A 124 -1.44 5.84 -11.28
CA LEU A 124 -1.03 6.42 -10.01
C LEU A 124 -0.56 5.32 -9.05
N SER A 125 -1.30 4.23 -8.87
CA SER A 125 -0.89 3.14 -7.99
C SER A 125 0.41 2.48 -8.42
N ASP A 126 0.62 2.30 -9.73
CA ASP A 126 1.82 1.67 -10.26
C ASP A 126 3.06 2.55 -10.02
N VAL A 127 2.99 3.85 -10.34
CA VAL A 127 4.08 4.79 -10.10
C VAL A 127 4.35 4.98 -8.61
N PHE A 128 3.31 5.21 -7.81
CA PHE A 128 3.48 5.45 -6.37
C PHE A 128 3.88 4.19 -5.59
N GLY A 129 3.52 3.00 -6.06
CA GLY A 129 4.06 1.74 -5.56
C GLY A 129 5.57 1.66 -5.78
N LEU A 130 6.07 2.05 -6.97
CA LEU A 130 7.50 2.09 -7.22
C LEU A 130 8.21 3.12 -6.33
N LEU A 131 7.62 4.31 -6.17
CA LEU A 131 8.15 5.33 -5.26
C LEU A 131 8.22 4.81 -3.82
N LEU A 132 7.19 4.09 -3.35
CA LEU A 132 7.21 3.45 -2.04
C LEU A 132 8.37 2.46 -1.93
N LEU A 133 8.55 1.58 -2.92
CA LEU A 133 9.63 0.59 -2.92
C LEU A 133 11.02 1.23 -2.91
N VAL A 134 11.20 2.31 -3.69
CA VAL A 134 12.42 3.13 -3.66
C VAL A 134 12.63 3.75 -2.28
N GLY A 135 11.58 4.34 -1.70
CA GLY A 135 11.62 4.90 -0.35
C GLY A 135 12.02 3.88 0.71
N VAL A 136 11.44 2.68 0.67
CA VAL A 136 11.79 1.55 1.56
C VAL A 136 13.26 1.16 1.36
N THR A 137 13.71 1.03 0.12
CA THR A 137 15.12 0.68 -0.20
C THR A 137 16.10 1.72 0.36
N LEU A 138 15.80 3.01 0.17
CA LEU A 138 16.61 4.10 0.73
C LEU A 138 16.61 4.09 2.26
N ALA A 139 15.47 3.80 2.89
CA ALA A 139 15.35 3.69 4.34
C ALA A 139 16.18 2.51 4.89
N ILE A 140 16.12 1.34 4.24
CA ILE A 140 16.94 0.16 4.56
C ILE A 140 18.43 0.48 4.40
N HIS A 141 18.83 1.05 3.26
CA HIS A 141 20.22 1.44 3.00
C HIS A 141 20.75 2.36 4.10
N ARG A 142 20.01 3.41 4.46
CA ARG A 142 20.41 4.32 5.54
C ARG A 142 20.52 3.61 6.89
N ARG A 143 19.63 2.66 7.15
CA ARG A 143 19.53 2.00 8.46
C ARG A 143 20.58 0.93 8.69
N TYR A 144 20.98 0.19 7.64
CA TYR A 144 21.85 -0.97 7.76
C TYR A 144 23.21 -0.80 7.07
N ILE A 145 23.36 0.17 6.17
CA ILE A 145 24.63 0.43 5.46
C ILE A 145 25.24 1.74 5.96
N GLU A 146 24.53 2.88 5.87
CA GLU A 146 25.09 4.16 6.35
C GLU A 146 25.26 4.22 7.88
N GLN A 147 24.36 3.56 8.62
CA GLN A 147 24.33 3.49 10.09
C GLN A 147 24.77 4.78 10.82
N PRO A 148 24.09 5.93 10.65
CA PRO A 148 24.49 7.17 11.31
C PRO A 148 24.43 7.06 12.83
N ASP A 149 25.39 7.66 13.55
CA ASP A 149 25.52 7.55 15.02
C ASP A 149 24.26 7.90 15.83
N LYS A 150 23.38 8.73 15.26
CA LYS A 150 22.13 9.18 15.90
C LYS A 150 20.94 8.25 15.66
N LEU A 151 21.12 7.17 14.90
CA LEU A 151 20.04 6.29 14.47
C LEU A 151 20.01 5.01 15.33
N HIS A 152 19.06 4.94 16.25
CA HIS A 152 18.74 3.69 16.93
C HIS A 152 17.85 2.83 16.03
N THR A 153 18.27 1.58 15.81
CA THR A 153 17.53 0.59 15.02
C THR A 153 17.03 -0.52 15.92
N THR A 154 15.72 -0.71 15.92
CA THR A 154 15.08 -1.83 16.60
C THR A 154 14.73 -2.93 15.62
N ARG A 155 14.48 -4.14 16.14
CA ARG A 155 13.97 -5.25 15.30
C ARG A 155 12.60 -4.94 14.70
N SER A 156 11.78 -4.14 15.40
CA SER A 156 10.47 -3.71 14.91
C SER A 156 10.57 -2.79 13.70
N ASP A 157 11.58 -1.91 13.66
CA ASP A 157 11.84 -1.06 12.48
C ASP A 157 12.19 -1.91 11.25
N ALA A 158 13.02 -2.95 11.46
CA ALA A 158 13.41 -3.89 10.42
C ALA A 158 12.19 -4.62 9.85
N LEU A 159 11.38 -5.18 10.75
CA LEU A 159 10.20 -5.93 10.40
C LEU A 159 9.21 -5.08 9.60
N MET A 160 8.97 -3.84 10.03
CA MET A 160 8.04 -2.93 9.35
C MET A 160 8.50 -2.61 7.92
N LEU A 161 9.79 -2.30 7.73
CA LEU A 161 10.34 -1.98 6.41
C LEU A 161 10.30 -3.19 5.48
N VAL A 162 10.65 -4.37 5.99
CA VAL A 162 10.62 -5.62 5.23
C VAL A 162 9.19 -5.98 4.83
N LEU A 163 8.23 -5.94 5.76
CA LEU A 163 6.83 -6.24 5.45
C LEU A 163 6.26 -5.25 4.44
N LEU A 164 6.53 -3.95 4.59
CA LEU A 164 6.04 -2.94 3.67
C LEU A 164 6.63 -3.12 2.25
N GLY A 165 7.93 -3.42 2.16
CA GLY A 165 8.59 -3.70 0.89
C GLY A 165 8.08 -4.97 0.23
N LEU A 166 7.93 -6.05 1.00
CA LEU A 166 7.42 -7.34 0.53
C LEU A 166 5.98 -7.22 0.01
N MET A 167 5.08 -6.57 0.76
CA MET A 167 3.69 -6.38 0.31
C MET A 167 3.62 -5.57 -0.99
N CYS A 168 4.44 -4.53 -1.15
CA CYS A 168 4.47 -3.75 -2.38
C CYS A 168 5.03 -4.56 -3.56
N LEU A 169 6.11 -5.30 -3.35
CA LEU A 169 6.71 -6.16 -4.36
C LEU A 169 5.76 -7.29 -4.80
N GLN A 170 5.11 -7.93 -3.83
CA GLN A 170 4.07 -8.94 -4.06
C GLN A 170 2.94 -8.38 -4.93
N GLY A 171 2.49 -7.15 -4.66
CA GLY A 171 1.49 -6.46 -5.48
C GLY A 171 1.88 -6.36 -6.96
N PHE A 172 3.12 -5.93 -7.25
CA PHE A 172 3.61 -5.86 -8.64
C PHE A 172 3.74 -7.22 -9.31
N ILE A 173 4.17 -8.25 -8.57
CA ILE A 173 4.25 -9.62 -9.08
C ILE A 173 2.85 -10.12 -9.44
N LEU A 174 1.88 -9.95 -8.55
CA LEU A 174 0.49 -10.34 -8.79
C LEU A 174 -0.12 -9.61 -9.99
N GLU A 175 0.11 -8.30 -10.08
CA GLU A 175 -0.34 -7.50 -11.22
C GLU A 175 0.29 -7.96 -12.53
N GLY A 176 1.60 -8.21 -12.54
CA GLY A 176 2.31 -8.69 -13.72
C GLY A 176 1.84 -10.06 -14.20
N ILE A 177 1.62 -11.01 -13.27
CA ILE A 177 1.07 -12.32 -13.60
C ILE A 177 -0.34 -12.18 -14.18
N ARG A 178 -1.19 -11.35 -13.56
CA ARG A 178 -2.55 -11.08 -14.06
C ARG A 178 -2.51 -10.50 -15.47
N ILE A 179 -1.69 -9.47 -15.72
CA ILE A 179 -1.54 -8.83 -17.03
C ILE A 179 -1.18 -9.89 -18.10
N GLN A 180 -0.22 -10.76 -17.79
CA GLN A 180 0.23 -11.80 -18.69
C GLN A 180 -0.85 -12.88 -18.94
N ALA A 181 -1.55 -13.30 -17.89
CA ALA A 181 -2.56 -14.36 -17.99
C ALA A 181 -3.86 -13.89 -18.68
N THR A 182 -4.25 -12.64 -18.48
CA THR A 182 -5.51 -12.10 -19.04
C THR A 182 -5.32 -11.37 -20.36
N ASN A 183 -4.09 -11.25 -20.87
CA ASN A 183 -3.75 -10.38 -22.00
C ASN A 183 -4.32 -8.97 -21.84
N ASP A 184 -4.04 -8.33 -20.68
CA ASP A 184 -4.69 -7.08 -20.30
C ASP A 184 -4.42 -5.95 -21.33
N PRO A 185 -5.46 -5.43 -22.01
CA PRO A 185 -5.31 -4.36 -22.98
C PRO A 185 -4.81 -3.03 -22.37
N TRP A 186 -4.98 -2.85 -21.07
CA TRP A 186 -4.61 -1.65 -20.33
C TRP A 186 -3.23 -1.76 -19.68
N ALA A 187 -2.47 -2.83 -19.94
CA ALA A 187 -1.11 -3.02 -19.43
C ALA A 187 -0.18 -1.78 -19.53
N PRO A 188 -0.23 -0.95 -20.60
CA PRO A 188 0.59 0.27 -20.67
C PRO A 188 0.31 1.32 -19.58
N TYR A 189 -0.83 1.23 -18.87
CA TYR A 189 -1.14 2.07 -17.71
C TYR A 189 -0.54 1.54 -16.40
N SER A 190 0.01 0.32 -16.40
CA SER A 190 0.74 -0.28 -15.28
C SER A 190 2.17 -0.60 -15.72
N PRO A 191 3.04 0.40 -16.01
CA PRO A 191 4.34 0.15 -16.60
C PRO A 191 5.24 -0.77 -15.75
N VAL A 192 5.20 -0.65 -14.42
CA VAL A 192 5.98 -1.50 -13.52
C VAL A 192 5.37 -2.89 -13.48
N GLY A 193 4.06 -3.02 -13.24
CA GLY A 193 3.37 -4.31 -13.29
C GLY A 193 3.58 -5.04 -14.63
N TRP A 194 3.56 -4.31 -15.75
CA TRP A 194 3.80 -4.84 -17.09
C TRP A 194 5.24 -5.34 -17.26
N ALA A 195 6.23 -4.60 -16.74
CA ALA A 195 7.61 -5.07 -16.69
C ALA A 195 7.75 -6.35 -15.85
N PHE A 196 7.03 -6.45 -14.73
CA PHE A 196 6.98 -7.70 -13.95
C PHE A 196 6.33 -8.84 -14.74
N GLY A 197 5.28 -8.56 -15.51
CA GLY A 197 4.62 -9.54 -16.38
C GLY A 197 5.55 -10.13 -17.44
N ALA A 198 6.50 -9.32 -17.94
CA ALA A 198 7.49 -9.79 -18.91
C ALA A 198 8.38 -10.93 -18.38
N PHE A 199 8.57 -11.10 -17.07
CA PHE A 199 9.30 -12.26 -16.52
C PHE A 199 8.55 -13.58 -16.69
N PHE A 200 7.22 -13.53 -16.86
CA PHE A 200 6.35 -14.70 -16.96
C PHE A 200 5.93 -15.00 -18.40
N TRP A 201 6.56 -14.38 -19.41
CA TRP A 201 6.17 -14.50 -20.81
C TRP A 201 6.12 -15.94 -21.35
N SER A 202 6.98 -16.83 -20.84
CA SER A 202 7.10 -18.22 -21.26
C SER A 202 6.24 -19.19 -20.45
N PHE A 203 5.52 -18.70 -19.44
CA PHE A 203 4.74 -19.54 -18.54
C PHE A 203 3.42 -19.93 -19.22
N SER A 204 2.99 -21.17 -19.00
CA SER A 204 1.64 -21.60 -19.42
C SER A 204 0.57 -20.96 -18.54
N ASP A 205 -0.67 -20.86 -19.02
CA ASP A 205 -1.80 -20.34 -18.23
C ASP A 205 -1.97 -21.09 -16.90
N THR A 206 -1.80 -22.42 -16.90
CA THR A 206 -1.83 -23.23 -15.69
C THR A 206 -0.74 -22.82 -14.69
N ALA A 207 0.48 -22.57 -15.16
CA ALA A 207 1.59 -22.13 -14.31
C ALA A 207 1.34 -20.71 -13.78
N LEU A 208 0.85 -19.78 -14.61
CA LEU A 208 0.50 -18.42 -14.20
C LEU A 208 -0.53 -18.43 -13.07
N ARG A 209 -1.62 -19.20 -13.21
CA ARG A 209 -2.66 -19.33 -12.19
C ARG A 209 -2.13 -19.94 -10.89
N ALA A 210 -1.29 -20.97 -10.98
CA ALA A 210 -0.70 -21.61 -9.81
C ALA A 210 0.22 -20.66 -9.04
N VAL A 211 1.11 -19.95 -9.75
CA VAL A 211 2.04 -18.99 -9.14
C VAL A 211 1.27 -17.79 -8.58
N HIS A 212 0.29 -17.25 -9.33
CA HIS A 212 -0.57 -16.18 -8.82
C HIS A 212 -1.25 -16.58 -7.51
N PHE A 213 -1.84 -17.78 -7.47
CA PHE A 213 -2.53 -18.27 -6.28
C PHE A 213 -1.57 -18.44 -5.09
N ALA A 214 -0.36 -18.97 -5.32
CA ALA A 214 0.65 -19.13 -4.28
C ALA A 214 1.15 -17.78 -3.75
N VAL A 215 1.46 -16.84 -4.65
CA VAL A 215 1.92 -15.48 -4.29
C VAL A 215 0.82 -14.68 -3.60
N TRP A 216 -0.46 -14.93 -3.91
CA TRP A 216 -1.58 -14.26 -3.25
C TRP A 216 -1.71 -14.61 -1.77
N TRP A 217 -1.45 -15.87 -1.40
CA TRP A 217 -1.60 -16.37 -0.03
C TRP A 217 -0.34 -16.30 0.83
N PHE A 218 0.81 -16.01 0.23
CA PHE A 218 2.06 -15.71 0.93
C PHE A 218 1.96 -14.36 1.65
#